data_AF-A0A150NGL1-F1
#
_entry.id   AF-A0A150NGL1-F1
#
_cell.length_a   1.000
_cell.length_b   1.000
_cell.length_c   1.000
_cell.angle_alpha   90.00
_cell.angle_beta   90.00
_cell.angle_gamma   90.00
#
_symmetry.space_group_name_H-M   'P 1'
#
loop_
_entity.id
_entity.type
_entity.pdbx_description
1 polymer ?
#
loop_
_entity_poly.entity_id
_entity_poly.type
_entity_poly.pdbx_seq_one_letter_code
_entity_poly.pdbx_strand_id
1 'polypeptide(L)'
;MTPEMEKAVQKKLAELKQLTIPWEPSADKIMTGDGKEDYTYAYKIRHETDGELYKFIKSKFKSYFVLSTNCVLLADTIVGQAGTDILSPKGFIAPGTYQAYLNREFEKPNSIVVSKHVY
;
A
#
# COMPACT_ATOMS: atom_id res chain seq x y z
N MET A 1 16.10 -7.11 7.71
CA MET A 1 15.68 -5.74 8.10
C MET A 1 16.46 -5.36 9.35
N THR A 2 17.14 -4.22 9.39
CA THR A 2 17.79 -3.78 10.64
C THR A 2 16.74 -3.15 11.57
N PRO A 3 16.98 -3.13 12.90
CA PRO A 3 16.07 -2.46 13.85
C PRO A 3 15.84 -0.97 13.53
N GLU A 4 16.82 -0.32 12.91
CA GLU A 4 16.72 1.09 12.48
C GLU A 4 15.74 1.26 11.31
N MET A 5 15.79 0.37 10.30
CA MET A 5 14.86 0.38 9.16
C MET A 5 13.42 0.15 9.64
N GLU A 6 13.23 -0.82 10.55
CA GLU A 6 11.91 -1.10 11.11
C GLU A 6 11.34 0.12 11.85
N LYS A 7 12.17 0.77 12.69
CA LYS A 7 11.78 2.00 13.40
C LYS A 7 11.42 3.13 12.43
N ALA A 8 12.14 3.29 11.33
CA ALA A 8 11.86 4.31 10.32
C ALA A 8 10.51 4.05 9.61
N VAL A 9 10.25 2.80 9.22
CA VAL A 9 8.97 2.37 8.63
C VAL A 9 7.81 2.61 9.61
N GLN A 10 7.96 2.19 10.87
CA GLN A 10 6.93 2.37 11.90
C GLN A 10 6.63 3.84 12.17
N LYS A 11 7.68 4.68 12.26
CA LYS A 11 7.51 6.14 12.37
C LYS A 11 6.72 6.68 11.19
N LYS A 12 7.00 6.22 9.97
CA LYS A 12 6.29 6.70 8.77
C LYS A 12 4.84 6.27 8.74
N LEU A 13 4.55 5.04 9.13
CA LEU A 13 3.19 4.54 9.28
C LEU A 13 2.41 5.37 10.30
N ALA A 14 3.04 5.73 11.43
CA ALA A 14 2.42 6.59 12.43
C ALA A 14 2.12 7.99 11.89
N GLU A 15 3.06 8.62 11.17
CA GLU A 15 2.84 9.90 10.49
C GLU A 15 1.67 9.83 9.49
N LEU A 16 1.60 8.77 8.69
CA LEU A 16 0.50 8.57 7.73
C LEU A 16 -0.84 8.35 8.46
N LYS A 17 -0.86 7.59 9.55
CA LYS A 17 -2.07 7.34 10.38
C LYS A 17 -2.66 8.63 10.95
N GLN A 18 -1.84 9.63 11.28
CA GLN A 18 -2.33 10.94 11.74
C GLN A 18 -3.10 11.72 10.67
N LEU A 19 -2.95 11.35 9.40
CA LEU A 19 -3.60 11.96 8.25
C LEU A 19 -4.87 11.22 7.83
N THR A 20 -5.21 10.13 8.53
CA THR A 20 -6.37 9.30 8.26
C THR A 20 -7.36 9.34 9.43
N ILE A 21 -8.57 8.86 9.14
CA ILE A 21 -9.57 8.50 10.16
C ILE A 21 -9.96 7.04 9.95
N PRO A 22 -10.34 6.30 11.02
CA PRO A 22 -10.97 5.00 10.89
C PRO A 22 -12.14 5.08 9.91
N TRP A 23 -12.24 4.09 9.02
CA TRP A 23 -13.29 4.03 8.03
C TRP A 23 -14.00 2.69 8.09
N GLU A 24 -15.31 2.75 8.29
CA GLU A 24 -16.18 1.59 8.24
C GLU A 24 -16.81 1.50 6.83
N PRO A 25 -16.63 0.39 6.11
CA PRO A 25 -17.22 0.20 4.78
C PRO A 25 -18.74 0.01 4.88
N SER A 26 -19.47 0.33 3.80
CA SER A 26 -20.92 0.10 3.78
C SER A 26 -21.22 -1.40 3.81
N ALA A 27 -22.28 -1.77 4.55
CA ALA A 27 -22.86 -3.10 4.57
C ALA A 27 -23.79 -3.36 3.37
N ASP A 28 -23.92 -2.40 2.45
CA ASP A 28 -24.69 -2.59 1.23
C ASP A 28 -24.04 -3.63 0.32
N LYS A 29 -24.89 -4.50 -0.24
CA LYS A 29 -24.46 -5.43 -1.28
C LYS A 29 -24.43 -4.74 -2.62
N ILE A 30 -23.45 -5.11 -3.44
CA ILE A 30 -23.32 -4.67 -4.82
C ILE A 30 -23.61 -5.84 -5.76
N MET A 31 -24.17 -5.53 -6.92
CA MET A 31 -24.30 -6.49 -8.01
C MET A 31 -22.94 -6.68 -8.67
N THR A 32 -22.40 -7.89 -8.61
CA THR A 32 -21.17 -8.26 -9.30
C THR A 32 -21.42 -8.44 -10.80
N GLY A 33 -20.36 -8.46 -11.61
CA GLY A 33 -20.45 -8.67 -13.05
C GLY A 33 -21.15 -9.98 -13.46
N ASP A 34 -21.20 -10.95 -12.55
CA ASP A 34 -21.86 -12.24 -12.72
C ASP A 34 -23.34 -12.24 -12.31
N GLY A 35 -23.91 -11.07 -12.01
CA GLY A 35 -25.32 -10.92 -11.63
C GLY A 35 -25.64 -11.40 -10.21
N LYS A 36 -24.63 -11.56 -9.34
CA LYS A 36 -24.83 -11.95 -7.93
C LYS A 36 -24.72 -10.73 -7.02
N GLU A 37 -25.53 -10.70 -5.96
CA GLU A 37 -25.35 -9.75 -4.88
C GLU A 37 -24.24 -10.22 -3.94
N ASP A 38 -23.23 -9.37 -3.75
CA ASP A 38 -22.11 -9.66 -2.85
C ASP A 38 -21.66 -8.40 -2.12
N TYR A 39 -20.96 -8.57 -0.99
CA TYR A 39 -20.38 -7.45 -0.27
C TYR A 39 -19.18 -6.86 -1.01
N THR A 40 -18.94 -5.58 -0.81
CA THR A 40 -17.72 -4.94 -1.31
C THR A 40 -16.47 -5.58 -0.71
N TYR A 41 -15.36 -5.55 -1.45
CA TYR A 41 -14.09 -6.12 -0.98
C TYR A 41 -13.62 -5.49 0.35
N ALA A 42 -13.87 -4.18 0.53
CA ALA A 42 -13.58 -3.48 1.77
C ALA A 42 -14.39 -4.04 2.95
N TYR A 43 -15.69 -4.31 2.76
CA TYR A 43 -16.53 -4.93 3.79
C TYR A 43 -15.98 -6.30 4.21
N LYS A 44 -15.59 -7.14 3.24
CA LYS A 44 -15.02 -8.47 3.53
C LYS A 44 -13.72 -8.37 4.31
N ILE A 45 -12.81 -7.47 3.92
CA ILE A 45 -11.56 -7.25 4.68
C ILE A 45 -11.87 -6.89 6.14
N ARG A 46 -12.82 -5.98 6.35
CA ARG A 46 -13.17 -5.49 7.69
C ARG A 46 -13.81 -6.55 8.58
N HIS A 47 -14.76 -7.31 8.04
CA HIS A 47 -15.63 -8.18 8.84
C HIS A 47 -15.28 -9.67 8.75
N GLU A 48 -14.54 -10.10 7.73
CA GLU A 48 -14.16 -11.50 7.54
C GLU A 48 -12.69 -11.76 7.87
N THR A 49 -11.84 -10.71 7.88
CA THR A 49 -10.39 -10.85 8.11
C THR A 49 -9.83 -9.99 9.26
N ASP A 50 -10.71 -9.36 10.06
CA ASP A 50 -10.34 -8.41 11.13
C ASP A 50 -9.45 -7.26 10.64
N GLY A 51 -9.58 -6.87 9.37
CA GLY A 51 -8.80 -5.80 8.78
C GLY A 51 -9.20 -4.42 9.31
N GLU A 52 -8.21 -3.58 9.63
CA GLU A 52 -8.46 -2.18 9.92
C GLU A 52 -8.42 -1.33 8.65
N LEU A 53 -9.47 -0.56 8.42
CA LEU A 53 -9.58 0.32 7.27
C LEU A 53 -9.54 1.79 7.70
N TYR A 54 -8.85 2.60 6.89
CA TYR A 54 -8.62 4.01 7.16
C TYR A 54 -8.80 4.83 5.89
N LYS A 55 -9.33 6.04 6.03
CA LYS A 55 -9.51 7.00 4.94
C LYS A 55 -8.66 8.25 5.15
N PHE A 56 -7.88 8.62 4.14
CA PHE A 56 -7.11 9.87 4.16
C PHE A 56 -8.04 11.09 4.12
N ILE A 57 -7.88 11.98 5.10
CA ILE A 57 -8.62 13.25 5.18
C ILE A 57 -7.76 14.46 4.82
N LYS A 58 -6.44 14.29 4.82
CA LYS A 58 -5.42 15.29 4.55
C LYS A 58 -4.30 14.69 3.69
N SER A 59 -3.44 15.54 3.13
CA SER A 59 -2.34 15.22 2.19
C SER A 59 -2.79 14.92 0.74
N LYS A 60 -1.79 14.72 -0.14
CA LYS A 60 -2.00 14.28 -1.53
C LYS A 60 -2.80 12.98 -1.61
N PHE A 61 -2.70 12.09 -0.62
CA PHE A 61 -3.44 10.82 -0.56
C PHE A 61 -4.95 10.97 -0.31
N LYS A 62 -5.44 12.17 0.02
CA LYS A 62 -6.88 12.45 0.12
C LYS A 62 -7.59 12.25 -1.22
N SER A 63 -6.92 12.58 -2.32
CA SER A 63 -7.47 12.46 -3.67
C SER A 63 -6.69 11.40 -4.43
N TYR A 64 -7.37 10.32 -4.81
CA TYR A 64 -6.75 9.30 -5.64
C TYR A 64 -6.55 9.83 -7.06
N PHE A 65 -5.31 9.80 -7.53
CA PHE A 65 -4.97 10.18 -8.90
C PHE A 65 -4.13 9.08 -9.54
N VAL A 66 -4.72 8.39 -10.52
CA VAL A 66 -4.13 7.21 -11.18
C VAL A 66 -2.69 7.46 -11.64
N LEU A 67 -2.41 8.65 -12.15
CA LEU A 67 -1.11 9.02 -12.72
C LEU A 67 -0.12 9.65 -11.73
N SER A 68 -0.44 9.78 -10.44
CA SER A 68 0.52 10.36 -9.48
C SER A 68 0.32 9.84 -8.07
N THR A 69 -0.88 10.02 -7.51
CA THR A 69 -1.19 9.67 -6.12
C THR A 69 -2.03 8.41 -6.09
N ASN A 70 -1.35 7.29 -6.27
CA ASN A 70 -1.94 5.95 -6.35
C ASN A 70 -1.32 5.00 -5.31
N CYS A 71 -1.71 3.72 -5.38
CA CYS A 71 -1.23 2.67 -4.48
C CYS A 71 0.30 2.50 -4.47
N VAL A 72 0.95 2.71 -5.62
CA VAL A 72 2.40 2.56 -5.76
C VAL A 72 3.13 3.67 -5.01
N LEU A 73 2.65 4.92 -5.11
CA LEU A 73 3.25 6.04 -4.38
C LEU A 73 3.14 5.85 -2.85
N LEU A 74 2.03 5.27 -2.37
CA LEU A 74 1.87 4.98 -0.95
C LEU A 74 2.85 3.90 -0.48
N ALA A 75 2.95 2.79 -1.22
CA ALA A 75 3.88 1.71 -0.93
C ALA A 75 5.32 2.22 -0.91
N ASP A 76 5.70 3.01 -1.91
CA ASP A 76 7.02 3.61 -1.97
C ASP A 76 7.30 4.60 -0.82
N THR A 77 6.32 5.43 -0.44
CA THR A 77 6.49 6.37 0.68
C THR A 77 6.83 5.65 1.99
N ILE A 78 6.35 4.42 2.16
CA ILE A 78 6.60 3.58 3.34
C ILE A 78 7.93 2.83 3.19
N VAL A 79 8.12 2.10 2.07
CA VAL A 79 9.30 1.27 1.83
C VAL A 79 10.55 2.13 1.67
N GLY A 80 10.44 3.31 1.08
CA GLY A 80 11.54 4.27 0.91
C GLY A 80 12.21 4.70 2.22
N GLN A 81 11.50 4.64 3.34
CA GLN A 81 12.07 4.93 4.66
C GLN A 81 12.99 3.82 5.18
N ALA A 82 12.92 2.62 4.61
CA ALA A 82 13.80 1.51 4.93
C ALA A 82 15.19 1.64 4.24
N GLY A 83 15.56 2.82 3.74
CA GLY A 83 16.85 3.06 3.08
C GLY A 83 16.86 2.65 1.60
N THR A 84 15.68 2.38 1.05
CA THR A 84 15.52 2.05 -0.35
C THR A 84 15.16 3.35 -1.06
N ASP A 85 16.15 4.10 -1.50
CA ASP A 85 15.87 5.22 -2.41
C ASP A 85 15.54 4.60 -3.79
N ILE A 86 14.39 3.91 -3.87
CA ILE A 86 13.97 3.07 -5.01
C ILE A 86 13.86 3.93 -6.27
N LEU A 87 13.62 5.23 -6.10
CA LEU A 87 13.11 6.09 -7.16
C LEU A 87 13.88 7.39 -7.21
N SER A 88 14.74 7.51 -8.22
CA SER A 88 15.17 8.83 -8.67
C SER A 88 13.93 9.68 -8.98
N PRO A 89 13.98 11.01 -8.78
CA PRO A 89 12.85 11.93 -8.99
C PRO A 89 12.42 12.12 -10.46
N LYS A 90 12.66 11.16 -11.35
CA LYS A 90 12.39 11.26 -12.79
C LYS A 90 11.42 10.17 -13.26
N GLY A 91 10.12 10.47 -13.19
CA GLY A 91 9.08 9.76 -13.96
C GLY A 91 7.90 9.23 -13.14
N PHE A 92 6.80 8.92 -13.86
CA PHE A 92 5.63 8.24 -13.30
C PHE A 92 5.95 6.75 -13.05
N ILE A 93 5.49 6.21 -11.92
CA ILE A 93 5.76 4.83 -11.53
C ILE A 93 4.49 4.03 -11.71
N ALA A 94 4.54 3.12 -12.68
CA ALA A 94 3.49 2.16 -12.91
C ALA A 94 3.66 0.94 -11.98
N PRO A 95 2.55 0.26 -11.60
CA PRO A 95 2.61 -0.96 -10.79
C PRO A 95 3.57 -2.02 -11.32
N GLY A 96 3.61 -2.21 -12.64
CA GLY A 96 4.50 -3.19 -13.28
C GLY A 96 5.98 -2.88 -13.08
N THR A 97 6.38 -1.60 -13.15
CA THR A 97 7.77 -1.18 -12.94
C THR A 97 8.21 -1.38 -11.49
N TYR A 98 7.31 -1.11 -10.54
CA TYR A 98 7.57 -1.32 -9.11
C TYR A 98 7.73 -2.81 -8.78
N GLN A 99 6.85 -3.67 -9.32
CA GLN A 99 6.95 -5.11 -9.14
C GLN A 99 8.25 -5.67 -9.75
N ALA A 100 8.64 -5.20 -10.94
CA ALA A 100 9.88 -5.61 -11.58
C ALA A 100 11.12 -5.21 -10.76
N TYR A 101 11.11 -4.04 -10.12
CA TYR A 101 12.17 -3.63 -9.19
C TYR A 101 12.27 -4.59 -8.00
N LEU A 102 11.15 -4.85 -7.31
CA LEU A 102 11.15 -5.75 -6.15
C LEU A 102 11.60 -7.18 -6.51
N ASN A 103 11.25 -7.66 -7.70
CA ASN A 103 11.73 -8.95 -8.20
C ASN A 103 13.26 -8.95 -8.40
N ARG A 104 13.83 -7.89 -9.00
CA ARG A 104 15.29 -7.76 -9.17
C ARG A 104 16.02 -7.66 -7.84
N GLU A 105 15.44 -6.98 -6.87
CA GLU A 105 16.00 -6.92 -5.52
C GLU A 105 16.00 -8.30 -4.86
N PHE A 106 14.92 -9.06 -4.99
CA PHE A 106 14.86 -10.43 -4.47
C PHE A 106 15.92 -11.37 -5.05
N GLU A 107 16.34 -11.16 -6.30
CA GLU A 107 17.40 -11.96 -6.95
C GLU A 107 18.82 -11.64 -6.44
N LYS A 108 19.02 -10.53 -5.72
CA LYS A 108 20.36 -10.12 -5.25
C LYS A 108 20.70 -10.73 -3.88
N PRO A 109 21.91 -11.28 -3.70
CA PRO A 109 22.38 -11.67 -2.38
C PRO A 109 22.52 -10.44 -1.46
N ASN A 110 22.02 -10.55 -0.23
CA ASN A 110 21.98 -9.47 0.79
C ASN A 110 21.08 -8.26 0.44
N SER A 111 20.04 -8.46 -0.38
CA SER A 111 19.04 -7.42 -0.62
C SER A 111 18.11 -7.17 0.58
N ILE A 112 17.44 -6.03 0.52
CA ILE A 112 16.30 -5.63 1.35
C ILE A 112 15.09 -6.56 1.21
N VAL A 113 14.89 -7.21 0.07
CA VAL A 113 13.78 -8.13 -0.18
C VAL A 113 14.23 -9.55 0.18
N VAL A 114 13.81 -10.02 1.35
CA VAL A 114 14.26 -11.31 1.91
C VAL A 114 13.33 -12.49 1.58
N SER A 115 12.08 -12.23 1.23
CA SER A 115 11.10 -13.24 0.87
C SER A 115 10.05 -12.69 -0.10
N LYS A 116 9.45 -13.59 -0.89
CA LYS A 116 8.35 -13.28 -1.82
C LYS A 116 7.28 -14.36 -1.69
N HIS A 117 6.05 -13.93 -1.43
CA HIS A 117 4.86 -14.80 -1.42
C HIS A 117 3.91 -14.34 -2.52
N VAL A 118 3.49 -15.27 -3.37
CA VAL A 118 2.46 -15.05 -4.40
C VAL A 118 1.25 -15.87 -3.96
N TYR A 119 0.12 -15.20 -3.77
CA TYR A 119 -1.15 -15.79 -3.37
C TYR A 119 -2.05 -16.00 -4.58
#